data_AF-A0A7V8BLF2-F1
#
_entry.id   AF-A0A7V8BLF2-F1
#
_cell.length_a   1.000
_cell.length_b   1.000
_cell.length_c   1.000
_cell.angle_alpha   90.00
_cell.angle_beta   90.00
_cell.angle_gamma   90.00
#
_symmetry.space_group_name_H-M   'P 1'
#
loop_
_entity.id
_entity.type
_entity.pdbx_description
1 polymer ?
#
loop_
_entity_poly.entity_id
_entity_poly.type
_entity_poly.pdbx_seq_one_letter_code
_entity_poly.pdbx_strand_id
1 'polypeptide(L)'
;HDATPVILEGLQRLEYRGYDSAGIAVLEGDAIQIRRGVGKLATLRERVYADPVGGFIGIGHTRWATHGVPAERNAHPHISMSGDFVVVHNGIVENYLELRAELIADDVVFQSETDTEVIVHLVERCADANPNASLIDLVRDAAKLLRGAHAIVVMSRRTPDTLVAVRIGNAAQTLHPVAGQGLNLGLRDAYALVDALRDAPPFAPALRRIEWSRAPDRWTTIAATDFLARSFTWRWPGLSLLRGGALAALDAVAPAKSRLARQMMFGWR
;
A
#
# COMPACT_ATOMS: atom_id res chain seq x y z
N HIS A 1 -17.46 -16.89 -3.10
CA HIS A 1 -16.22 -17.69 -3.03
C HIS A 1 -15.46 -17.31 -1.77
N ASP A 2 -14.77 -18.26 -1.14
CA ASP A 2 -13.89 -17.97 -0.01
C ASP A 2 -12.70 -17.10 -0.47
N ALA A 3 -12.45 -16.00 0.26
CA ALA A 3 -11.44 -15.02 -0.06
C ALA A 3 -10.02 -15.50 0.30
N THR A 4 -9.87 -16.36 1.31
CA THR A 4 -8.55 -16.74 1.84
C THR A 4 -7.63 -17.36 0.78
N PRO A 5 -8.05 -18.36 -0.02
CA PRO A 5 -7.18 -18.95 -1.05
C PRO A 5 -6.82 -17.93 -2.15
N VAL A 6 -7.77 -17.06 -2.50
CA VAL A 6 -7.61 -16.01 -3.51
C VAL A 6 -6.55 -15.00 -3.08
N ILE A 7 -6.63 -14.55 -1.82
CA ILE A 7 -5.67 -13.60 -1.25
C ILE A 7 -4.28 -14.24 -1.18
N LEU A 8 -4.16 -15.47 -0.67
CA LEU A 8 -2.87 -16.16 -0.57
C LEU A 8 -2.20 -16.37 -1.93
N GLU A 9 -2.96 -16.72 -2.97
CA GLU A 9 -2.44 -16.83 -4.34
C GLU A 9 -1.98 -15.46 -4.87
N GLY A 10 -2.75 -14.40 -4.60
CA GLY A 10 -2.37 -13.03 -4.94
C GLY A 10 -1.05 -12.61 -4.28
N LEU A 11 -0.89 -12.87 -2.97
CA LEU A 11 0.34 -12.56 -2.24
C LEU A 11 1.55 -13.34 -2.77
N GLN A 12 1.37 -14.60 -3.18
CA GLN A 12 2.45 -15.42 -3.74
C GLN A 12 3.05 -14.80 -4.99
N ARG A 13 2.22 -14.17 -5.83
CA ARG A 13 2.68 -13.47 -7.03
C ARG A 13 3.38 -12.14 -6.72
N LEU A 14 3.21 -11.60 -5.51
CA LEU A 14 3.79 -10.33 -5.07
C LEU A 14 5.03 -10.51 -4.18
N GLU A 15 5.33 -11.74 -3.72
CA GLU A 15 6.41 -12.04 -2.76
C GLU A 15 7.79 -11.53 -3.20
N TYR A 16 8.06 -11.43 -4.50
CA TYR A 16 9.33 -10.89 -5.01
C TYR A 16 9.58 -9.40 -4.65
N ARG A 17 8.57 -8.69 -4.13
CA ARG A 17 8.61 -7.25 -3.83
C ARG A 17 8.72 -6.92 -2.33
N GLY A 18 8.53 -7.91 -1.46
CA GLY A 18 8.51 -7.71 -0.01
C GLY A 18 8.62 -9.05 0.70
N TYR A 19 9.70 -9.23 1.46
CA TYR A 19 10.06 -10.50 2.10
C TYR A 19 10.24 -10.37 3.61
N ASP A 20 9.92 -9.21 4.20
CA ASP A 20 10.12 -8.97 5.63
C ASP A 20 8.93 -9.48 6.46
N SER A 21 7.71 -9.43 5.91
CA SER A 21 6.51 -9.99 6.53
C SER A 21 5.33 -10.01 5.55
N ALA A 22 4.31 -10.81 5.86
CA ALA A 22 3.05 -10.83 5.15
C ALA A 22 1.88 -11.09 6.11
N GLY A 23 0.67 -10.70 5.72
CA GLY A 23 -0.53 -11.00 6.49
C GLY A 23 -1.82 -10.94 5.68
N ILE A 24 -2.87 -11.52 6.26
CA ILE A 24 -4.24 -11.46 5.77
C ILE A 24 -5.19 -11.06 6.90
N ALA A 25 -6.27 -10.38 6.53
CA ALA A 25 -7.44 -10.16 7.36
C ALA A 25 -8.68 -10.59 6.59
N VAL A 26 -9.57 -11.31 7.23
CA VAL A 26 -10.79 -11.85 6.63
C VAL A 26 -11.94 -11.66 7.62
N LEU A 27 -13.11 -11.28 7.11
CA LEU A 27 -14.32 -11.21 7.94
C LEU A 27 -14.97 -12.60 7.97
N GLU A 28 -14.90 -13.25 9.12
CA GLU A 28 -15.46 -14.57 9.39
C GLU A 28 -16.69 -14.39 10.30
N GLY A 29 -17.88 -14.54 9.72
CA GLY A 29 -19.13 -14.18 10.40
C GLY A 29 -19.17 -12.68 10.66
N ASP A 30 -19.22 -12.29 11.93
CA ASP A 30 -19.19 -10.89 12.36
C ASP A 30 -17.81 -10.44 12.88
N ALA A 31 -16.82 -11.34 12.91
CA ALA A 31 -15.52 -11.09 13.50
C ALA A 31 -14.43 -10.94 12.43
N ILE A 32 -13.54 -9.97 12.63
CA ILE A 32 -12.35 -9.81 11.81
C ILE A 32 -11.28 -10.75 12.36
N GLN A 33 -10.79 -11.65 11.51
CA GLN A 33 -9.71 -12.58 11.81
C GLN A 33 -8.45 -12.15 11.08
N ILE A 34 -7.34 -12.01 11.81
CA ILE A 34 -6.04 -11.60 11.25
C ILE A 34 -5.02 -12.71 11.45
N ARG A 35 -4.25 -13.00 10.40
CA ARG A 35 -3.05 -13.85 10.46
C ARG A 35 -1.88 -13.10 9.85
N ARG A 36 -0.76 -13.04 10.57
CA ARG A 36 0.47 -12.35 10.16
C ARG A 36 1.65 -13.30 10.34
N GLY A 37 2.63 -13.21 9.45
CA GLY A 37 3.86 -13.99 9.50
C GLY A 37 5.06 -13.10 9.19
N VAL A 38 6.13 -13.25 9.98
CA VAL A 38 7.42 -12.59 9.71
C VAL A 38 8.19 -13.38 8.65
N GLY A 39 8.91 -12.66 7.79
CA GLY A 39 9.68 -13.24 6.70
C GLY A 39 8.82 -13.54 5.47
N LYS A 40 9.15 -14.67 4.83
CA LYS A 40 8.55 -15.11 3.57
C LYS A 40 7.08 -15.48 3.71
N LEU A 41 6.36 -15.50 2.59
CA LEU A 41 4.94 -15.86 2.54
C LEU A 41 4.68 -17.28 3.07
N ALA A 42 5.66 -18.18 2.96
CA ALA A 42 5.59 -19.53 3.53
C ALA A 42 5.19 -19.53 5.02
N THR A 43 5.75 -18.62 5.82
CA THR A 43 5.42 -18.47 7.25
C THR A 43 3.94 -18.14 7.45
N LEU A 44 3.38 -17.25 6.62
CA LEU A 44 1.97 -16.91 6.66
C LEU A 44 1.09 -18.11 6.27
N ARG A 45 1.49 -18.87 5.24
CA ARG A 45 0.75 -20.06 4.79
C ARG A 45 0.71 -21.13 5.87
N GLU A 46 1.82 -21.39 6.54
CA GLU A 46 1.89 -22.33 7.68
C GLU A 46 0.91 -21.91 8.78
N ARG A 47 0.85 -20.61 9.11
CA ARG A 47 -0.09 -20.09 10.11
C ARG A 47 -1.55 -20.24 9.69
N VAL A 48 -1.88 -19.91 8.44
CA VAL A 48 -3.24 -20.09 7.92
C VAL A 48 -3.61 -21.58 7.81
N TYR A 49 -2.64 -22.47 7.59
CA TYR A 49 -2.90 -23.90 7.60
C TYR A 49 -3.13 -24.44 9.03
N ALA A 50 -2.35 -23.97 10.00
CA ALA A 50 -2.47 -24.38 11.39
C ALA A 50 -3.72 -23.83 12.09
N ASP A 51 -4.12 -22.61 11.72
CA ASP A 51 -5.28 -21.90 12.24
C ASP A 51 -6.06 -21.26 11.07
N PRO A 52 -6.91 -22.07 10.39
CA PRO A 52 -7.66 -21.66 9.21
C PRO A 52 -8.56 -20.47 9.47
N VAL A 53 -8.69 -19.64 8.44
CA VAL A 53 -9.60 -18.50 8.42
C VAL A 53 -10.34 -18.48 7.09
N GLY A 54 -11.65 -18.26 7.12
CA GLY A 54 -12.48 -18.24 5.91
C GLY A 54 -13.50 -17.10 5.92
N GLY A 55 -13.86 -16.62 4.73
CA GLY A 55 -14.85 -15.55 4.60
C GLY A 55 -14.99 -15.03 3.18
N PHE A 56 -16.06 -14.27 2.93
CA PHE A 56 -16.32 -13.74 1.58
C PHE A 56 -15.57 -12.44 1.26
N ILE A 57 -15.08 -11.74 2.30
CA ILE A 57 -14.37 -10.47 2.18
C ILE A 57 -13.07 -10.54 2.98
N GLY A 58 -11.99 -10.03 2.40
CA GLY A 58 -10.71 -9.97 3.07
C GLY A 58 -9.70 -9.16 2.29
N ILE A 59 -8.62 -8.79 2.97
CA ILE A 59 -7.47 -8.06 2.44
C ILE A 59 -6.18 -8.75 2.86
N GLY A 60 -5.13 -8.63 2.05
CA GLY A 60 -3.82 -9.16 2.37
C GLY A 60 -2.71 -8.24 1.90
N HIS A 61 -1.53 -8.41 2.50
CA HIS A 61 -0.37 -7.57 2.20
C HIS A 61 0.95 -8.30 2.38
N THR A 62 1.90 -8.02 1.49
CA THR A 62 3.33 -8.35 1.65
C THR A 62 4.08 -7.05 1.90
N ARG A 63 4.85 -7.00 2.98
CA ARG A 63 5.48 -5.79 3.47
C ARG A 63 6.98 -5.82 3.28
N TRP A 64 7.52 -4.70 2.79
CA TRP A 64 8.91 -4.31 2.92
C TRP A 64 8.98 -3.20 3.97
N ALA A 65 9.75 -3.39 5.04
CA ALA A 65 9.73 -2.46 6.17
C ALA A 65 10.40 -1.11 5.81
N THR A 66 9.65 -0.01 5.96
CA THR A 66 10.17 1.37 5.91
C THR A 66 10.26 2.01 7.29
N HIS A 67 9.25 1.75 8.14
CA HIS A 67 9.18 2.15 9.55
C HIS A 67 8.98 0.93 10.45
N GLY A 68 9.63 0.89 11.61
CA GLY A 68 9.56 -0.25 12.53
C GLY A 68 10.34 -1.47 12.06
N VAL A 69 10.81 -2.27 13.00
CA VAL A 69 11.56 -3.51 12.70
C VAL A 69 10.65 -4.56 12.07
N PRO A 70 11.18 -5.51 11.26
CA PRO A 70 10.44 -6.70 10.85
C PRO A 70 9.96 -7.49 12.07
N ALA A 71 8.67 -7.35 12.39
CA ALA A 71 8.01 -7.99 13.51
C ALA A 71 6.55 -8.21 13.17
N GLU A 72 5.93 -9.22 13.77
CA GLU A 72 4.54 -9.58 13.49
C GLU A 72 3.57 -8.41 13.76
N ARG A 73 3.80 -7.64 14.84
CA ARG A 73 3.00 -6.44 15.16
C ARG A 73 3.05 -5.34 14.11
N ASN A 74 4.14 -5.29 13.33
CA ASN A 74 4.35 -4.31 12.26
C ASN A 74 3.95 -4.85 10.90
N ALA A 75 3.61 -6.13 10.80
CA ALA A 75 3.08 -6.69 9.57
C ALA A 75 1.65 -6.18 9.38
N HIS A 76 1.34 -5.82 8.15
CA HIS A 76 -0.03 -5.51 7.75
C HIS A 76 -0.83 -6.82 7.65
N PRO A 77 -2.17 -6.79 7.78
CA PRO A 77 -3.02 -5.61 8.01
C PRO A 77 -3.00 -5.05 9.45
N HIS A 78 -3.30 -3.76 9.62
CA HIS A 78 -3.51 -3.12 10.92
C HIS A 78 -5.00 -2.98 11.23
N ILE A 79 -5.36 -3.14 12.51
CA ILE A 79 -6.74 -3.09 13.01
C ILE A 79 -6.93 -1.90 13.95
N SER A 80 -8.12 -1.29 13.94
CA SER A 80 -8.52 -0.20 14.84
C SER A 80 -8.65 -0.69 16.29
N MET A 81 -8.73 0.24 17.25
CA MET A 81 -8.85 -0.08 18.67
C MET A 81 -10.18 -0.78 18.99
N SER A 82 -11.28 -0.38 18.35
CA SER A 82 -12.59 -1.06 18.42
C SER A 82 -12.59 -2.46 17.80
N GLY A 83 -11.62 -2.77 16.94
CA GLY A 83 -11.68 -3.96 16.10
C GLY A 83 -12.61 -3.82 14.87
N ASP A 84 -13.18 -2.63 14.62
CA ASP A 84 -14.16 -2.44 13.55
C ASP A 84 -13.57 -2.24 12.15
N PHE A 85 -12.34 -1.74 12.06
CA PHE A 85 -11.71 -1.33 10.80
C PHE A 85 -10.35 -2.01 10.61
N VAL A 86 -10.04 -2.37 9.38
CA VAL A 86 -8.75 -2.96 9.01
C VAL A 86 -8.18 -2.28 7.79
N VAL A 87 -6.87 -1.99 7.82
CA VAL A 87 -6.15 -1.29 6.74
C VAL A 87 -4.95 -2.09 6.26
N VAL A 88 -4.75 -2.10 4.94
CA VAL A 88 -3.45 -2.35 4.30
C VAL A 88 -3.02 -1.10 3.54
N HIS A 89 -1.72 -0.84 3.52
CA HIS A 89 -1.15 0.39 2.96
C HIS A 89 0.15 0.13 2.21
N ASN A 90 0.29 0.77 1.05
CA ASN A 90 1.54 0.96 0.33
C ASN A 90 1.83 2.46 0.22
N GLY A 91 2.98 2.89 0.72
CA GLY A 91 3.36 4.30 0.76
C GLY A 91 4.09 4.63 2.05
N ILE A 92 4.30 5.92 2.28
CA ILE A 92 4.85 6.48 3.51
C ILE A 92 3.98 7.65 3.93
N VAL A 93 3.40 7.61 5.13
CA VAL A 93 2.70 8.76 5.75
C VAL A 93 3.72 9.73 6.30
N GLU A 94 3.94 10.83 5.60
CA GLU A 94 5.00 11.79 5.89
C GLU A 94 4.78 12.53 7.22
N ASN A 95 3.51 12.76 7.59
CA ASN A 95 3.11 13.41 8.84
C ASN A 95 2.66 12.43 9.94
N TYR A 96 3.09 11.15 9.89
CA TYR A 96 2.62 10.14 10.84
C TYR A 96 2.97 10.47 12.31
N LEU A 97 4.09 11.14 12.57
CA LEU A 97 4.48 11.53 13.93
C LEU A 97 3.54 12.57 14.54
N GLU A 98 3.13 13.57 13.73
CA GLU A 98 2.16 14.60 14.14
C GLU A 98 0.81 13.94 14.45
N LEU A 99 0.30 13.14 13.50
CA LEU A 99 -0.97 12.44 13.63
C LEU A 99 -0.97 11.42 14.79
N ARG A 100 0.13 10.71 15.00
CA ARG A 100 0.28 9.77 16.12
C ARG A 100 0.24 10.49 17.46
N ALA A 101 0.87 11.67 17.57
CA ALA A 101 0.83 12.46 18.79
C ALA A 101 -0.60 12.97 19.08
N GLU A 102 -1.32 13.43 18.06
CA GLU A 102 -2.74 13.80 18.19
C GLU A 102 -3.59 12.62 18.67
N LEU A 103 -3.47 11.46 18.03
CA LEU A 103 -4.26 10.27 18.39
C LEU A 103 -3.93 9.76 19.80
N ILE A 104 -2.67 9.83 20.24
CA ILE A 104 -2.30 9.49 21.62
C ILE A 104 -2.93 10.48 22.61
N ALA A 105 -3.03 11.76 22.25
CA ALA A 105 -3.73 12.76 23.07
C ALA A 105 -5.25 12.50 23.13
N ASP A 106 -5.80 11.82 22.12
CA ASP A 106 -7.17 11.30 22.06
C ASP A 106 -7.30 9.89 22.70
N ASP A 107 -6.36 9.49 23.58
CA ASP A 107 -6.33 8.21 24.31
C ASP A 107 -6.21 6.94 23.43
N VAL A 108 -5.78 7.06 22.18
CA VAL A 108 -5.57 5.91 21.29
C VAL A 108 -4.29 5.14 21.66
N VAL A 109 -4.43 3.82 21.83
CA VAL A 109 -3.32 2.91 22.11
C VAL A 109 -2.77 2.30 20.82
N PHE A 110 -1.51 2.62 20.49
CA PHE A 110 -0.80 2.03 19.36
C PHE A 110 -0.13 0.70 19.74
N GLN A 111 -0.24 -0.29 18.85
CA GLN A 111 0.33 -1.63 18.98
C GLN A 111 1.54 -1.88 18.07
N SER A 112 1.88 -0.92 17.21
CA SER A 112 2.97 -1.00 16.24
C SER A 112 3.81 0.27 16.21
N GLU A 113 4.96 0.18 15.55
CA GLU A 113 5.83 1.33 15.25
C GLU A 113 5.62 1.85 13.81
N THR A 114 4.55 1.43 13.14
CA THR A 114 4.33 1.75 11.73
C THR A 114 3.56 3.05 11.54
N ASP A 115 3.87 3.73 10.45
CA ASP A 115 3.10 4.86 9.94
C ASP A 115 1.68 4.44 9.50
N THR A 116 1.51 3.17 9.12
CA THR A 116 0.23 2.63 8.64
C THR A 116 -0.83 2.53 9.73
N GLU A 117 -0.44 2.24 10.96
CA GLU A 117 -1.39 2.15 12.08
C GLU A 117 -2.11 3.48 12.35
N VAL A 118 -1.47 4.62 12.05
CA VAL A 118 -2.13 5.93 12.12
C VAL A 118 -3.37 5.97 11.22
N ILE A 119 -3.31 5.35 10.03
CA ILE A 119 -4.42 5.38 9.06
C ILE A 119 -5.66 4.71 9.62
N VAL A 120 -5.52 3.53 10.26
CA VAL A 120 -6.67 2.79 10.78
C VAL A 120 -7.34 3.51 11.95
N HIS A 121 -6.55 4.14 12.82
CA HIS A 121 -7.05 4.94 13.93
C HIS A 121 -7.68 6.26 13.48
N LEU A 122 -7.21 6.86 12.38
CA LEU A 122 -7.88 8.02 11.78
C LEU A 122 -9.25 7.67 11.21
N VAL A 123 -9.39 6.51 10.56
CA VAL A 123 -10.70 6.02 10.07
C VAL A 123 -11.66 5.82 11.24
N GLU A 124 -11.19 5.21 12.33
CA GLU A 124 -11.95 5.06 13.56
C GLU A 124 -12.37 6.41 14.17
N ARG A 125 -11.44 7.37 14.30
CA ARG A 125 -11.74 8.72 14.80
C ARG A 125 -12.80 9.43 13.95
N CYS A 126 -12.76 9.30 12.63
CA CYS A 126 -13.80 9.81 11.75
C CYS A 126 -15.15 9.11 11.99
N ALA A 127 -15.14 7.81 12.28
CA ALA A 127 -16.34 7.02 12.55
C ALA A 127 -17.00 7.42 13.88
N ASP A 128 -16.20 7.73 14.89
CA ASP A 128 -16.69 8.20 16.19
C ASP A 128 -17.27 9.61 16.08
N ALA A 129 -16.65 10.48 15.29
CA ALA A 129 -17.15 11.83 15.02
C ALA A 129 -18.44 11.83 14.16
N ASN A 130 -18.62 10.83 13.30
CA ASN A 130 -19.81 10.70 12.44
C ASN A 130 -20.31 9.24 12.34
N PRO A 131 -21.07 8.75 13.33
CA PRO A 131 -21.49 7.35 13.42
C PRO A 131 -22.35 6.85 12.25
N ASN A 132 -23.02 7.76 11.54
CA ASN A 132 -23.92 7.44 10.43
C ASN A 132 -23.25 7.61 9.04
N ALA A 133 -21.97 7.98 8.98
CA ALA A 133 -21.26 8.12 7.72
C ALA A 133 -20.99 6.77 7.05
N SER A 134 -20.97 6.78 5.72
CA SER A 134 -20.56 5.60 4.95
C SER A 134 -19.06 5.33 5.11
N LEU A 135 -18.64 4.07 4.97
CA LEU A 135 -17.20 3.72 5.00
C LEU A 135 -16.39 4.54 3.97
N ILE A 136 -16.99 4.85 2.81
CA ILE A 136 -16.34 5.67 1.78
C ILE A 136 -16.06 7.09 2.32
N ASP A 137 -17.02 7.70 3.02
CA ASP A 137 -16.87 9.05 3.56
C ASP A 137 -15.84 9.07 4.70
N LEU A 138 -15.88 8.08 5.59
CA LEU A 138 -14.91 7.93 6.68
C LEU A 138 -13.48 7.79 6.16
N VAL A 139 -13.27 6.93 5.18
CA VAL A 139 -11.94 6.72 4.57
C VAL A 139 -11.52 7.97 3.78
N ARG A 140 -12.45 8.65 3.11
CA ARG A 140 -12.16 9.92 2.41
C ARG A 140 -11.72 11.00 3.38
N ASP A 141 -12.38 11.13 4.52
CA ASP A 141 -12.06 12.15 5.52
C ASP A 141 -10.73 11.87 6.22
N ALA A 142 -10.46 10.61 6.59
CA ALA A 142 -9.15 10.20 7.07
C ALA A 142 -8.04 10.47 6.03
N ALA A 143 -8.29 10.15 4.75
CA ALA A 143 -7.34 10.37 3.65
C ALA A 143 -6.95 11.83 3.45
N LYS A 144 -7.83 12.81 3.73
CA LYS A 144 -7.52 14.24 3.63
C LYS A 144 -6.47 14.71 4.64
N LEU A 145 -6.29 13.98 5.74
CA LEU A 145 -5.34 14.29 6.80
C LEU A 145 -3.92 13.76 6.50
N LEU A 146 -3.79 12.85 5.54
CA LEU A 146 -2.52 12.20 5.21
C LEU A 146 -1.69 13.07 4.26
N ARG A 147 -0.39 13.18 4.55
CA ARG A 147 0.60 13.75 3.63
C ARG A 147 1.48 12.66 3.06
N GLY A 148 1.74 12.75 1.76
CA GLY A 148 2.55 11.79 1.00
C GLY A 148 1.75 11.12 -0.10
N ALA A 149 2.28 9.98 -0.58
CA ALA A 149 1.65 9.18 -1.62
C ALA A 149 1.26 7.81 -1.06
N HIS A 150 -0.02 7.46 -1.21
CA HIS A 150 -0.65 6.31 -0.56
C HIS A 150 -1.49 5.48 -1.52
N ALA A 151 -1.42 4.17 -1.39
CA ALA A 151 -2.44 3.24 -1.84
C ALA A 151 -2.94 2.49 -0.61
N ILE A 152 -4.21 2.68 -0.26
CA ILE A 152 -4.83 2.20 0.97
C ILE A 152 -6.02 1.34 0.58
N VAL A 153 -6.20 0.19 1.24
CA VAL A 153 -7.44 -0.58 1.18
C VAL A 153 -7.94 -0.78 2.60
N VAL A 154 -9.23 -0.52 2.79
CA VAL A 154 -9.93 -0.57 4.08
C VAL A 154 -11.10 -1.53 3.97
N MET A 155 -11.27 -2.36 5.00
CA MET A 155 -12.48 -3.16 5.22
C MET A 155 -13.01 -2.87 6.63
N SER A 156 -14.30 -3.12 6.84
CA SER A 156 -14.93 -2.95 8.16
C SER A 156 -16.00 -3.99 8.42
N ARG A 157 -16.12 -4.46 9.67
CA ARG A 157 -17.27 -5.29 10.08
C ARG A 157 -18.59 -4.51 10.09
N ARG A 158 -18.56 -3.17 10.15
CA ARG A 158 -19.76 -2.32 10.06
C ARG A 158 -20.39 -2.32 8.67
N THR A 159 -19.59 -2.60 7.63
CA THR A 159 -20.00 -2.65 6.22
C THR A 159 -19.41 -3.90 5.56
N PRO A 160 -19.94 -5.08 5.93
CA PRO A 160 -19.29 -6.38 5.69
C PRO A 160 -19.24 -6.80 4.20
N ASP A 161 -19.89 -6.06 3.32
CA ASP A 161 -19.97 -6.28 1.88
C ASP A 161 -19.13 -5.28 1.07
N THR A 162 -18.39 -4.38 1.75
CA THR A 162 -17.75 -3.24 1.12
C THR A 162 -16.24 -3.21 1.38
N LEU A 163 -15.44 -3.12 0.32
CA LEU A 163 -14.03 -2.74 0.37
C LEU A 163 -13.87 -1.32 -0.18
N VAL A 164 -13.18 -0.46 0.55
CA VAL A 164 -12.86 0.90 0.10
C VAL A 164 -11.37 0.99 -0.19
N ALA A 165 -11.03 1.42 -1.40
CA ALA A 165 -9.65 1.66 -1.78
C ALA A 165 -9.44 3.15 -2.11
N VAL A 166 -8.33 3.72 -1.64
CA VAL A 166 -7.95 5.10 -1.92
C VAL A 166 -6.55 5.15 -2.52
N ARG A 167 -6.39 6.02 -3.53
CA ARG A 167 -5.10 6.36 -4.14
C ARG A 167 -4.83 7.85 -4.01
N ILE A 168 -3.75 8.21 -3.33
CA ILE A 168 -3.27 9.58 -3.17
C ILE A 168 -1.88 9.66 -3.82
N GLY A 169 -1.74 10.50 -4.85
CA GLY A 169 -0.48 10.64 -5.58
C GLY A 169 0.02 9.34 -6.25
N ASN A 170 1.32 9.28 -6.50
CA ASN A 170 2.00 8.12 -7.12
C ASN A 170 2.63 7.22 -6.06
N ALA A 171 1.78 6.57 -5.25
CA ALA A 171 2.23 5.60 -4.28
C ALA A 171 2.86 4.38 -4.99
N ALA A 172 4.18 4.24 -4.89
CA ALA A 172 4.94 3.11 -5.45
C ALA A 172 4.83 2.91 -6.98
N GLN A 173 4.58 3.97 -7.76
CA GLN A 173 4.53 3.92 -9.24
C GLN A 173 5.57 4.79 -9.96
N THR A 174 6.28 5.67 -9.25
CA THR A 174 7.31 6.51 -9.87
C THR A 174 8.69 6.08 -9.40
N LEU A 175 9.38 5.36 -10.30
CA LEU A 175 10.83 5.19 -10.39
C LEU A 175 11.62 5.53 -9.12
N HIS A 176 11.77 4.58 -8.20
CA HIS A 176 12.96 4.61 -7.34
C HIS A 176 14.10 3.95 -8.12
N PRO A 177 15.23 4.65 -8.39
CA PRO A 177 16.26 4.21 -9.33
C PRO A 177 17.05 2.94 -8.92
N VAL A 178 16.74 2.34 -7.76
CA VAL A 178 17.45 1.16 -7.24
C VAL A 178 16.61 -0.12 -7.27
N ALA A 179 15.31 -0.03 -7.57
CA ALA A 179 14.47 -1.23 -7.64
C ALA A 179 13.52 -1.11 -8.83
N GLY A 180 13.72 -1.94 -9.85
CA GLY A 180 12.80 -2.15 -10.97
C GLY A 180 11.45 -2.73 -10.51
N GLN A 181 10.73 -1.97 -9.68
CA GLN A 181 9.45 -2.29 -9.07
C GLN A 181 8.32 -2.08 -10.08
N GLY A 182 8.40 -2.77 -11.22
CA GLY A 182 7.42 -2.71 -12.30
C GLY A 182 6.03 -3.19 -11.88
N LEU A 183 5.03 -2.35 -12.05
CA LEU A 183 3.59 -2.67 -12.02
C LEU A 183 3.08 -3.36 -10.72
N ASN A 184 2.67 -2.53 -9.76
CA ASN A 184 1.72 -2.93 -8.73
C ASN A 184 0.43 -3.42 -9.39
N LEU A 185 -0.33 -4.28 -8.71
CA LEU A 185 -1.78 -4.19 -8.81
C LEU A 185 -2.15 -2.74 -8.41
N GLY A 186 -2.21 -1.82 -9.38
CA GLY A 186 -2.71 -0.49 -9.10
C GLY A 186 -4.15 -0.63 -8.60
N LEU A 187 -4.73 0.37 -7.92
CA LEU A 187 -6.18 0.38 -7.72
C LEU A 187 -6.95 0.11 -9.02
N ARG A 188 -6.37 0.49 -10.16
CA ARG A 188 -6.84 0.17 -11.51
C ARG A 188 -6.80 -1.33 -11.85
N ASP A 189 -5.80 -2.07 -11.40
CA ASP A 189 -5.70 -3.52 -11.61
C ASP A 189 -6.50 -4.30 -10.58
N ALA A 190 -6.61 -3.81 -9.35
CA ALA A 190 -7.57 -4.32 -8.38
C ALA A 190 -9.01 -4.10 -8.87
N TYR A 191 -9.32 -2.92 -9.41
CA TYR A 191 -10.59 -2.64 -10.08
C TYR A 191 -10.79 -3.52 -11.31
N ALA A 192 -9.81 -3.64 -12.21
CA ALA A 192 -9.92 -4.50 -13.38
C ALA A 192 -10.05 -5.98 -13.02
N LEU A 193 -9.46 -6.42 -11.91
CA LEU A 193 -9.61 -7.77 -11.37
C LEU A 193 -10.99 -7.98 -10.77
N VAL A 194 -11.47 -7.05 -9.95
CA VAL A 194 -12.82 -7.09 -9.39
C VAL A 194 -13.87 -7.05 -10.50
N ASP A 195 -13.68 -6.22 -11.52
CA ASP A 195 -14.55 -6.11 -12.70
C ASP A 195 -14.53 -7.41 -13.53
N ALA A 196 -13.34 -7.95 -13.83
CA ALA A 196 -13.22 -9.21 -14.57
C ALA A 196 -13.74 -10.43 -13.80
N LEU A 197 -13.79 -10.38 -12.47
CA LEU A 197 -14.33 -11.45 -11.63
C LEU A 197 -15.82 -11.29 -11.30
N ARG A 198 -16.40 -10.11 -11.56
CA ARG A 198 -17.83 -9.83 -11.34
C ARG A 198 -18.74 -10.74 -12.17
N ASP A 199 -18.30 -11.15 -13.35
CA ASP A 199 -19.08 -11.92 -14.32
C ASP A 199 -18.86 -13.45 -14.26
N ALA A 200 -18.21 -13.98 -13.21
CA ALA A 200 -17.99 -15.40 -12.89
C ALA A 200 -16.88 -16.17 -13.71
N PRO A 201 -16.28 -17.25 -13.16
CA PRO A 201 -14.85 -17.57 -13.35
C PRO A 201 -14.61 -18.79 -14.29
N PRO A 202 -13.35 -19.07 -14.68
CA PRO A 202 -12.29 -19.38 -13.72
C PRO A 202 -11.35 -18.19 -13.44
N PHE A 203 -10.84 -18.11 -12.21
CA PHE A 203 -9.97 -17.05 -11.69
C PHE A 203 -8.66 -16.92 -12.47
N ALA A 204 -8.02 -18.06 -12.77
CA ALA A 204 -6.75 -18.08 -13.51
C ALA A 204 -6.85 -17.49 -14.94
N PRO A 205 -7.88 -17.80 -15.75
CA PRO A 205 -8.19 -17.09 -16.99
C PRO A 205 -8.41 -15.58 -16.86
N ALA A 206 -9.19 -15.13 -15.86
CA ALA A 206 -9.46 -13.72 -15.64
C ALA A 206 -8.17 -12.94 -15.30
N LEU A 207 -7.35 -13.50 -14.41
CA LEU A 207 -6.01 -12.98 -14.10
C LEU A 207 -5.10 -12.94 -15.32
N ARG A 208 -5.04 -14.01 -16.11
CA ARG A 208 -4.25 -14.03 -17.35
C ARG A 208 -4.69 -12.95 -18.33
N ARG A 209 -6.00 -12.72 -18.46
CA ARG A 209 -6.52 -11.67 -19.35
C ARG A 209 -6.08 -10.27 -18.91
N ILE A 210 -6.05 -10.02 -17.60
CA ILE A 210 -5.55 -8.75 -17.04
C ILE A 210 -4.04 -8.63 -17.22
N GLU A 211 -3.28 -9.69 -16.97
CA GLU A 211 -1.85 -9.71 -17.21
C GLU A 211 -1.52 -9.42 -18.69
N TRP A 212 -2.26 -10.02 -19.62
CA TRP A 212 -2.10 -9.78 -21.05
C TRP A 212 -2.48 -8.35 -21.46
N SER A 213 -3.61 -7.83 -20.99
CA SER A 213 -4.02 -6.46 -21.31
C SER A 213 -3.04 -5.41 -20.76
N ARG A 214 -2.30 -5.75 -19.70
CA ARG A 214 -1.27 -4.91 -19.07
C ARG A 214 0.15 -5.18 -19.56
N ALA A 215 0.37 -6.17 -20.43
CA ALA A 215 1.69 -6.46 -20.97
C ALA A 215 2.35 -5.23 -21.65
N PRO A 216 1.63 -4.38 -22.41
CA PRO A 216 2.23 -3.18 -23.02
C PRO A 216 2.70 -2.16 -21.98
N ASP A 217 1.90 -1.90 -20.94
CA ASP A 217 2.24 -0.97 -19.85
C ASP A 217 3.48 -1.45 -19.06
N ARG A 218 3.59 -2.78 -18.84
CA ARG A 218 4.78 -3.39 -18.23
C ARG A 218 6.01 -3.28 -19.13
N TRP A 219 5.87 -3.64 -20.40
CA TRP A 219 6.97 -3.59 -21.36
C TRP A 219 7.52 -2.19 -21.53
N THR A 220 6.65 -1.18 -21.63
CA THR A 220 7.06 0.23 -21.75
C THR A 220 7.79 0.72 -20.51
N THR A 221 7.31 0.38 -19.31
CA THR A 221 7.97 0.77 -18.05
C THR A 221 9.33 0.07 -17.90
N ILE A 222 9.41 -1.24 -18.20
CA ILE A 222 10.66 -2.00 -18.17
C ILE A 222 11.65 -1.43 -19.19
N ALA A 223 11.21 -1.21 -20.43
CA ALA A 223 12.04 -0.66 -21.48
C ALA A 223 12.55 0.75 -21.12
N ALA A 224 11.70 1.62 -20.59
CA ALA A 224 12.09 2.96 -20.16
C ALA A 224 13.09 2.93 -19.00
N THR A 225 12.89 2.03 -18.02
CA THR A 225 13.75 1.91 -16.84
C THR A 225 15.11 1.30 -17.21
N ASP A 226 15.12 0.23 -18.01
CA ASP A 226 16.34 -0.41 -18.51
C ASP A 226 17.10 0.54 -19.45
N PHE A 227 16.39 1.29 -20.30
CA PHE A 227 16.99 2.34 -21.11
C PHE A 227 17.65 3.41 -20.24
N LEU A 228 16.96 3.93 -19.22
CA LEU A 228 17.51 4.91 -18.29
C LEU A 228 18.75 4.36 -17.57
N ALA A 229 18.68 3.17 -16.98
CA ALA A 229 19.80 2.55 -16.28
C ALA A 229 21.01 2.35 -17.22
N ARG A 230 20.79 1.79 -18.41
CA ARG A 230 21.85 1.61 -19.42
C ARG A 230 22.39 2.93 -19.93
N SER A 231 21.54 3.94 -20.04
CA SER A 231 21.94 5.28 -20.48
C SER A 231 22.98 5.90 -19.55
N PHE A 232 23.11 5.47 -18.29
CA PHE A 232 24.20 5.87 -17.38
C PHE A 232 25.51 5.09 -17.59
N THR A 233 25.45 3.89 -18.17
CA THR A 233 26.63 3.06 -18.46
C THR A 233 27.29 3.38 -19.80
N TRP A 234 26.61 4.10 -20.69
CA TRP A 234 27.15 4.45 -22.00
C TRP A 234 28.37 5.37 -21.90
N ARG A 235 29.43 5.03 -22.65
CA ARG A 235 30.69 5.78 -22.74
C ARG A 235 30.81 6.46 -24.11
N TRP A 236 29.89 7.37 -24.40
CA TRP A 236 29.97 8.19 -25.62
C TRP A 236 30.69 9.52 -25.33
N PRO A 237 31.53 10.02 -26.26
CA PRO A 237 32.19 11.31 -26.10
C PRO A 237 31.18 12.43 -25.84
N GLY A 238 31.42 13.26 -24.80
CA GLY A 238 30.55 14.40 -24.44
C GLY A 238 29.34 14.06 -23.57
N LEU A 239 28.97 12.79 -23.43
CA LEU A 239 27.80 12.38 -22.63
C LEU A 239 28.03 12.55 -21.12
N SER A 240 29.28 12.42 -20.65
CA SER A 240 29.66 12.70 -19.25
C SER A 240 29.50 14.18 -18.88
N LEU A 241 29.81 15.09 -19.80
CA LEU A 241 29.61 16.54 -19.63
C LEU A 241 28.13 16.89 -19.63
N LEU A 242 27.32 16.27 -20.49
CA LEU A 242 25.87 16.44 -20.49
C LEU A 242 25.22 15.93 -19.20
N ARG A 243 25.61 14.73 -18.73
CA ARG A 243 25.12 14.19 -17.44
C ARG A 243 25.57 15.05 -16.26
N GLY A 244 26.83 15.49 -16.25
CA GLY A 244 27.37 16.39 -15.23
C GLY A 244 26.65 17.74 -15.21
N GLY A 245 26.36 18.31 -16.38
CA GLY A 245 25.58 19.55 -16.52
C GLY A 245 24.13 19.39 -16.10
N ALA A 246 23.48 18.27 -16.44
CA ALA A 246 22.12 17.97 -16.01
C ALA A 246 22.02 17.76 -14.50
N LEU A 247 22.98 17.04 -13.89
CA LEU A 247 23.07 16.86 -12.45
C LEU A 247 23.37 18.18 -11.74
N ALA A 248 24.30 18.98 -12.24
CA ALA A 248 24.59 20.32 -11.71
C ALA A 248 23.39 21.28 -11.82
N ALA A 249 22.61 21.19 -12.91
CA ALA A 249 21.37 21.95 -13.05
C ALA A 249 20.29 21.45 -12.07
N LEU A 250 20.15 20.14 -11.88
CA LEU A 250 19.27 19.55 -10.87
C LEU A 250 19.67 19.98 -9.46
N ASP A 251 20.96 19.98 -9.14
CA ASP A 251 21.51 20.43 -7.86
C ASP A 251 21.37 21.95 -7.68
N ALA A 252 21.47 22.74 -8.75
CA ALA A 252 21.21 24.18 -8.70
C ALA A 252 19.73 24.49 -8.45
N VAL A 253 18.83 23.62 -8.92
CA VAL A 253 17.38 23.71 -8.67
C VAL A 253 16.99 23.06 -7.33
N ALA A 254 17.82 22.19 -6.76
CA ALA A 254 17.53 21.49 -5.50
C ALA A 254 17.30 22.44 -4.30
N PRO A 255 18.05 23.55 -4.09
CA PRO A 255 17.75 24.55 -3.08
C PRO A 255 16.40 25.24 -3.26
N ALA A 256 16.00 25.49 -4.52
CA ALA A 256 14.71 26.09 -4.84
C ALA A 256 13.58 25.07 -4.61
N LYS A 257 13.78 23.82 -5.03
CA LYS A 257 12.83 22.71 -4.82
C LYS A 257 12.68 22.36 -3.34
N SER A 258 13.76 22.39 -2.56
CA SER A 258 13.76 22.17 -1.12
C SER A 258 13.23 23.38 -0.32
N ARG A 259 13.39 24.61 -0.83
CA ARG A 259 12.66 25.78 -0.30
C ARG A 259 11.17 25.73 -0.59
N LEU A 260 10.78 25.34 -1.81
CA LEU A 260 9.37 25.17 -2.18
C LEU A 260 8.75 24.03 -1.35
N ALA A 261 9.46 22.92 -1.19
CA ALA A 261 9.06 21.82 -0.33
C ALA A 261 8.99 22.24 1.15
N ARG A 262 9.94 23.04 1.67
CA ARG A 262 9.86 23.62 3.02
C ARG A 262 8.69 24.60 3.18
N GLN A 263 8.42 25.45 2.18
CA GLN A 263 7.25 26.35 2.20
C GLN A 263 5.93 25.58 2.16
N MET A 264 5.88 24.46 1.42
CA MET A 264 4.72 23.57 1.40
C MET A 264 4.59 22.75 2.69
N MET A 265 5.70 22.42 3.37
CA MET A 265 5.71 21.65 4.63
C MET A 265 5.48 22.50 5.88
N PHE A 266 5.94 23.74 5.94
CA PHE A 266 5.89 24.60 7.15
C PHE A 266 4.97 25.82 7.02
N GLY A 267 4.33 26.03 5.87
CA GLY A 267 3.47 27.19 5.61
C GLY A 267 4.26 28.51 5.47
N TRP A 268 3.60 29.56 4.94
CA TRP A 268 4.18 30.91 4.96
C TRP A 268 4.21 31.43 6.40
N ARG A 269 5.39 31.90 6.84
CA ARG A 269 5.49 32.82 7.98
C ARG A 269 5.25 34.24 7.49
#